data_AF-A0A918J3P5-F1
#
_entry.id   AF-A0A918J3P5-F1
#
_cell.length_a   1.000
_cell.length_b   1.000
_cell.length_c   1.000
_cell.angle_alpha   90.00
_cell.angle_beta   90.00
_cell.angle_gamma   90.00
#
_symmetry.space_group_name_H-M   'P 1'
#
loop_
_entity.id
_entity.type
_entity.pdbx_description
1 polymer ?
#
loop_
_entity_poly.entity_id
_entity_poly.type
_entity_poly.pdbx_seq_one_letter_code
_entity_poly.pdbx_strand_id
1 'polypeptide(L)'
;MLGVIGHVTDGFTLQRLRLRRETGRLRDLFAPERRRSADLVETSLGYAGLFAAAKEQLVALYPRQRGDWTEQSQCAAALALGAAARPELLRTEHGDFFQITPPDTLDLPDAVFPRGMAEKLGDCDLVLVETLTLGKLRKALLQRLSASLPMPLLDLSNEVVARGALEAARRHSEGEPVYFDFLPQISTIVWGEQGAASYDLIEAGETLPAGRVYRSSRPARFAIQSGQSEFSVHLRKELVKWPRKARVDIGAPVASNVPVALSVEQVPAAGRARLIIEAPMLARQFTIDWDGATEIEKPWEELVAELDDAPATIPKRLVLPCGMAPWEDTEQGPGLATLLAQNAARKTVDWAGLATKLASRPKGQYCISSDGLLPEQVPPHARELLYKLTVQALLHVKDRIAGRIEDDNQSLRFLTWQFRRSPPELPEFLLEAWEANSPLFRHPFVKHHMSWVLVYQGFGRTCRSPAQEQAMFQRLFQRPIPQWVYKQETAAAAFLLSRSDTAPMALGRPEIERLVARVLHEFQDQVGTNYTKFNYAPFLMAGLLRCRLKTRNALVIGQDPLAEKLGEAVESTIDDFGRKRNRNAIFERAAHRYKPLMHQLLDELRGRGGNPDLLLDLYES
;
A
#
# COMPACT_ATOMS: atom_id res chain seq x y z
N MET A 1 22.39 23.32 -19.49
CA MET A 1 23.24 22.27 -18.87
C MET A 1 24.70 22.58 -19.14
N LEU A 2 25.59 22.31 -18.19
CA LEU A 2 27.04 22.47 -18.35
C LEU A 2 27.73 21.11 -18.30
N GLY A 3 28.73 20.91 -19.15
CA GLY A 3 29.72 19.85 -19.01
C GLY A 3 30.98 20.38 -18.33
N VAL A 4 31.62 19.59 -17.49
CA VAL A 4 32.93 19.89 -16.90
C VAL A 4 33.86 18.73 -17.23
N ILE A 5 35.00 19.05 -17.83
CA ILE A 5 36.11 18.13 -18.05
C ILE A 5 37.23 18.53 -17.10
N GLY A 6 37.53 17.65 -16.15
CA GLY A 6 38.68 17.79 -15.28
C GLY A 6 39.84 16.94 -15.75
N HIS A 7 41.01 17.53 -15.96
CA HIS A 7 42.21 16.80 -16.35
C HIS A 7 42.85 16.20 -15.09
N VAL A 8 42.99 14.87 -15.08
CA VAL A 8 43.46 14.09 -13.91
C VAL A 8 44.63 13.19 -14.30
N THR A 9 45.17 12.45 -13.31
CA THR A 9 46.33 11.57 -13.46
C THR A 9 46.20 10.60 -14.63
N ASP A 10 45.09 9.87 -14.69
CA ASP A 10 44.90 8.75 -15.62
C ASP A 10 44.09 9.12 -16.87
N GLY A 11 43.73 10.40 -17.02
CA GLY A 11 42.96 10.88 -18.16
C GLY A 11 42.08 12.07 -17.82
N PHE A 12 40.78 11.97 -18.10
CA PHE A 12 39.83 13.06 -17.90
C PHE A 12 38.58 12.61 -17.14
N THR A 13 38.12 13.41 -16.18
CA THR A 13 36.83 13.23 -15.53
C THR A 13 35.76 14.03 -16.25
N LEU A 14 34.60 13.43 -16.50
CA LEU A 14 33.47 14.05 -17.18
C LEU A 14 32.29 14.17 -16.22
N GLN A 15 31.81 15.40 -16.02
CA GLN A 15 30.66 15.66 -15.16
C GLN A 15 29.64 16.53 -15.89
N ARG A 16 28.37 16.14 -15.82
CA ARG A 16 27.24 16.99 -16.21
C ARG A 16 26.70 17.71 -14.98
N LEU A 17 26.53 19.02 -15.11
CA LEU A 17 26.00 19.90 -14.07
C LEU A 17 24.81 20.68 -14.62
N ARG A 18 23.73 20.76 -13.83
CA ARG A 18 22.64 21.70 -14.08
C ARG A 18 22.90 22.97 -13.29
N LEU A 19 22.82 24.13 -13.91
CA LEU A 19 22.80 25.38 -13.17
C LEU A 19 21.40 25.60 -12.62
N ARG A 20 21.28 25.60 -11.29
CA ARG A 20 20.04 25.84 -10.56
C ARG A 20 20.08 27.27 -10.01
N ARG A 21 19.04 28.05 -10.30
CA ARG A 21 18.86 29.39 -9.72
C ARG A 21 18.30 29.23 -8.32
N GLU A 22 18.95 29.85 -7.35
CA GLU A 22 18.59 29.83 -5.94
C GLU A 22 18.57 31.26 -5.40
N THR A 23 17.71 31.51 -4.41
CA THR A 23 17.68 32.81 -3.73
C THR A 23 18.76 32.80 -2.65
N GLY A 24 19.83 33.55 -2.89
CA GLY A 24 20.87 33.80 -1.89
C GLY A 24 20.42 34.83 -0.86
N ARG A 25 21.31 35.14 0.09
CA ARG A 25 20.97 36.03 1.22
C ARG A 25 20.74 37.48 0.79
N LEU A 26 21.47 37.93 -0.22
CA LEU A 26 21.44 39.32 -0.72
C LEU A 26 21.03 39.42 -2.19
N ARG A 27 21.12 38.31 -2.94
CA ARG A 27 20.83 38.25 -4.38
C ARG A 27 20.54 36.82 -4.80
N ASP A 28 19.86 36.65 -5.92
CA ASP A 28 19.80 35.36 -6.59
C ASP A 28 21.19 34.93 -7.06
N LEU A 29 21.47 33.64 -6.91
CA LEU A 29 22.73 33.02 -7.30
C LEU A 29 22.46 31.74 -8.09
N PHE A 30 23.46 31.30 -8.85
CA PHE A 30 23.46 29.98 -9.47
C PHE A 30 24.33 29.03 -8.67
N ALA A 31 23.78 27.85 -8.37
CA ALA A 31 24.50 26.74 -7.79
C ALA A 31 24.50 25.56 -8.78
N PRO A 32 25.65 24.91 -9.01
CA PRO A 32 25.71 23.70 -9.82
C PRO A 32 25.02 22.55 -9.08
N GLU A 33 24.24 21.77 -9.81
CA GLU A 33 23.58 20.55 -9.35
C GLU A 33 24.14 19.37 -10.13
N ARG A 34 24.61 18.33 -9.41
CA ARG A 34 24.98 17.05 -10.01
C ARG A 34 23.94 15.98 -9.66
N ARG A 35 23.67 15.09 -10.61
CA ARG A 35 22.73 13.96 -10.45
C ARG A 35 23.40 12.58 -10.42
N ARG A 36 24.71 12.56 -10.66
CA ARG A 36 25.56 11.37 -10.66
C ARG A 36 27.00 11.78 -10.43
N SER A 37 27.84 10.82 -10.05
CA SER A 37 29.29 10.98 -9.97
C SER A 37 29.90 11.26 -11.35
N ALA A 38 31.12 11.80 -11.33
CA ALA A 38 31.88 12.03 -12.55
C ALA A 38 32.39 10.70 -13.11
N ASP A 39 32.42 10.60 -14.43
CA ASP A 39 32.94 9.44 -15.13
C ASP A 39 34.42 9.65 -15.46
N LEU A 40 35.28 8.69 -15.13
CA LEU A 40 36.65 8.69 -15.61
C LEU A 40 36.70 8.18 -17.06
N VAL A 41 37.44 8.90 -17.90
CA VAL A 41 37.83 8.48 -19.24
C VAL A 41 39.34 8.35 -19.25
N GLU A 42 39.80 7.10 -19.22
CA GLU A 42 41.21 6.77 -19.19
C GLU A 42 41.87 7.06 -20.55
N THR A 43 43.03 7.70 -20.52
CA THR A 43 43.83 8.01 -21.71
C THR A 43 45.26 8.35 -21.34
N SER A 44 46.21 8.07 -22.23
CA SER A 44 47.62 8.47 -22.08
C SER A 44 47.84 9.99 -22.15
N LEU A 45 46.78 10.77 -22.41
CA LEU A 45 46.81 12.23 -22.29
C LEU A 45 46.59 12.74 -20.86
N GLY A 46 46.32 11.86 -19.89
CA GLY A 46 46.33 12.22 -18.47
C GLY A 46 47.72 12.63 -17.99
N TYR A 47 47.83 13.27 -16.82
CA TYR A 47 49.11 13.75 -16.32
C TYR A 47 50.18 12.66 -16.23
N ALA A 48 49.84 11.44 -15.80
CA ALA A 48 50.81 10.34 -15.74
C ALA A 48 51.39 10.01 -17.12
N GLY A 49 50.54 9.98 -18.15
CA GLY A 49 50.96 9.72 -19.53
C GLY A 49 51.75 10.87 -20.14
N LEU A 50 51.41 12.14 -19.83
CA LEU A 50 52.21 13.30 -20.26
C LEU A 50 53.60 13.31 -19.61
N PHE A 51 53.69 12.93 -18.33
CA PHE A 51 54.97 12.78 -17.63
C PHE A 51 55.80 11.64 -18.22
N ALA A 52 55.18 10.50 -18.53
CA ALA A 52 55.86 9.39 -19.20
C ALA A 52 56.41 9.82 -20.57
N ALA A 53 55.59 10.48 -21.38
CA ALA A 53 56.00 10.98 -22.70
C ALA A 53 57.15 12.00 -22.60
N ALA A 54 57.12 12.91 -21.62
CA ALA A 54 58.19 13.88 -21.41
C ALA A 54 59.51 13.19 -21.02
N LYS A 55 59.44 12.17 -20.16
CA LYS A 55 60.61 11.36 -19.79
C LYS A 55 61.16 10.61 -21.00
N GLU A 56 60.31 9.94 -21.77
CA GLU A 56 60.71 9.21 -22.98
C GLU A 56 61.37 10.14 -24.00
N GLN A 57 60.81 11.33 -24.23
CA GLN A 57 61.39 12.32 -25.16
C GLN A 57 62.76 12.82 -24.68
N LEU A 58 62.94 13.05 -23.38
CA LEU A 58 64.24 13.42 -22.81
C LEU A 58 65.27 12.28 -22.92
N VAL A 59 64.88 11.02 -22.65
CA VAL A 59 65.76 9.85 -22.83
C VAL A 59 66.18 9.72 -24.29
N ALA A 60 65.25 9.91 -25.24
CA ALA A 60 65.53 9.83 -26.67
C ALA A 60 66.55 10.90 -27.14
N LEU A 61 66.54 12.08 -26.52
CA LEU A 61 67.52 13.14 -26.80
C LEU A 61 68.91 12.86 -26.21
N TYR A 62 68.98 12.06 -25.14
CA TYR A 62 70.21 11.75 -24.41
C TYR A 62 70.46 10.24 -24.25
N PRO A 63 70.52 9.46 -25.34
CA PRO A 63 70.52 7.99 -25.30
C PRO A 63 71.77 7.36 -24.68
N ARG A 64 72.84 8.15 -24.48
CA ARG A 64 74.09 7.71 -23.86
C ARG A 64 74.06 7.76 -22.33
N GLN A 65 73.09 8.46 -21.74
CA GLN A 65 72.94 8.58 -20.29
C GLN A 65 72.10 7.41 -19.77
N ARG A 66 72.61 6.70 -18.77
CA ARG A 66 71.94 5.55 -18.13
C ARG A 66 71.48 5.92 -16.72
N GLY A 67 70.53 5.16 -16.19
CA GLY A 67 69.96 5.35 -14.85
C GLY A 67 68.71 6.24 -14.84
N ASP A 68 68.15 6.45 -13.65
CA ASP A 68 66.84 7.10 -13.44
C ASP A 68 66.95 8.63 -13.31
N TRP A 69 67.88 9.26 -14.03
CA TRP A 69 68.12 10.70 -13.94
C TRP A 69 66.91 11.54 -14.37
N THR A 70 66.01 10.99 -15.18
CA THR A 70 64.76 11.65 -15.59
C THR A 70 63.75 11.78 -14.46
N GLU A 71 63.82 10.95 -13.41
CA GLU A 71 62.98 11.09 -12.21
C GLU A 71 63.35 12.33 -11.38
N GLN A 72 64.61 12.76 -11.48
CA GLN A 72 65.14 13.92 -10.75
C GLN A 72 65.06 15.22 -11.57
N SER A 73 64.72 15.12 -12.85
CA SER A 73 64.72 16.26 -13.78
C SER A 73 63.48 17.14 -13.62
N GLN A 74 63.70 18.41 -13.33
CA GLN A 74 62.66 19.43 -13.38
C GLN A 74 62.19 19.69 -14.82
N CYS A 75 63.06 19.45 -15.81
CA CYS A 75 62.69 19.57 -17.23
C CYS A 75 61.54 18.64 -17.61
N ALA A 76 61.52 17.40 -17.10
CA ALA A 76 60.45 16.44 -17.38
C ALA A 76 59.08 16.99 -16.91
N ALA A 77 59.03 17.54 -15.69
CA ALA A 77 57.81 18.15 -15.14
C ALA A 77 57.40 19.42 -15.90
N ALA A 78 58.36 20.27 -16.24
CA ALA A 78 58.10 21.49 -17.01
C ALA A 78 57.51 21.16 -18.39
N LEU A 79 58.08 20.17 -19.10
CA LEU A 79 57.60 19.70 -20.40
C LEU A 79 56.20 19.08 -20.31
N ALA A 80 55.97 18.19 -19.33
CA ALA A 80 54.69 17.52 -19.12
C ALA A 80 53.54 18.49 -18.80
N LEU A 81 53.86 19.64 -18.20
CA LEU A 81 52.90 20.71 -17.92
C LEU A 81 52.92 21.82 -18.98
N GLY A 82 53.77 21.74 -20.01
CA GLY A 82 53.88 22.76 -21.07
C GLY A 82 54.44 24.11 -20.59
N ALA A 83 55.14 24.11 -19.45
CA ALA A 83 55.90 25.25 -18.96
C ALA A 83 57.23 25.40 -19.73
N ALA A 84 57.82 26.59 -19.67
CA ALA A 84 59.13 26.83 -20.29
C ALA A 84 60.22 26.05 -19.54
N ALA A 85 60.67 24.95 -20.13
CA ALA A 85 61.78 24.16 -19.62
C ALA A 85 63.11 24.90 -19.91
N ARG A 86 64.05 24.85 -18.98
CA ARG A 86 65.37 25.49 -19.09
C ARG A 86 66.45 24.43 -19.04
N PRO A 87 67.64 24.68 -19.60
CA PRO A 87 68.76 23.76 -19.42
C PRO A 87 69.00 23.47 -17.94
N GLU A 88 69.23 22.20 -17.62
CA GLU A 88 69.33 21.69 -16.25
C GLU A 88 70.62 20.87 -16.11
N LEU A 89 71.34 21.06 -15.01
CA LEU A 89 72.52 20.28 -14.69
C LEU A 89 72.12 19.13 -13.77
N LEU A 90 72.29 17.90 -14.24
CA LEU A 90 71.92 16.68 -13.52
C LEU A 90 73.16 15.88 -13.15
N ARG A 91 73.02 15.04 -12.12
CA ARG A 91 74.09 14.17 -11.63
C ARG A 91 73.81 12.73 -12.04
N THR A 92 74.82 12.04 -12.55
CA THR A 92 74.76 10.61 -12.86
C THR A 92 74.86 9.77 -11.59
N GLU A 93 74.54 8.48 -11.69
CA GLU A 93 74.72 7.51 -10.60
C GLU A 93 76.19 7.38 -10.14
N HIS A 94 77.15 7.66 -11.03
CA HIS A 94 78.57 7.66 -10.72
C HIS A 94 79.07 8.99 -10.13
N GLY A 95 78.19 9.97 -10.01
CA GLY A 95 78.47 11.24 -9.36
C GLY A 95 78.97 12.36 -10.28
N ASP A 96 79.10 12.09 -11.59
CA ASP A 96 79.46 13.07 -12.62
C ASP A 96 78.28 13.99 -12.94
N PHE A 97 78.56 15.19 -13.45
CA PHE A 97 77.52 16.13 -13.89
C PHE A 97 77.42 16.17 -15.41
N PHE A 98 76.19 16.24 -15.91
CA PHE A 98 75.90 16.49 -17.32
C PHE A 98 74.74 17.49 -17.44
N GLN A 99 74.79 18.31 -18.48
CA GLN A 99 73.74 19.27 -18.76
C GLN A 99 72.77 18.69 -19.78
N ILE A 100 71.48 18.77 -19.48
CA ILE A 100 70.42 18.55 -20.46
C ILE A 100 69.86 19.89 -20.92
N THR A 101 69.47 19.95 -22.19
CA THR A 101 68.78 21.06 -22.83
C THR A 101 67.45 20.48 -23.33
N PRO A 102 66.33 20.79 -22.67
CA PRO A 102 65.04 20.25 -23.06
C PRO A 102 64.57 20.84 -24.39
N PRO A 103 63.69 20.13 -25.14
CA PRO A 103 63.03 20.69 -26.30
C PRO A 103 62.07 21.82 -25.89
N ASP A 104 61.66 22.65 -26.84
CA ASP A 104 60.70 23.74 -26.58
C ASP A 104 59.27 23.23 -26.33
N THR A 105 58.95 22.02 -26.77
CA THR A 105 57.62 21.41 -26.68
C THR A 105 57.67 19.91 -26.47
N LEU A 106 56.71 19.41 -25.70
CA LEU A 106 56.41 17.99 -25.59
C LEU A 106 55.73 17.49 -26.87
N ASP A 107 56.22 16.37 -27.39
CA ASP A 107 55.50 15.62 -28.43
C ASP A 107 54.35 14.85 -27.77
N LEU A 108 53.11 15.24 -28.08
CA LEU A 108 51.92 14.63 -27.48
C LEU A 108 51.78 13.17 -27.91
N PRO A 109 51.51 12.24 -26.97
CA PRO A 109 51.17 10.85 -27.29
C PRO A 109 50.10 10.77 -28.37
N ASP A 110 50.21 9.81 -29.28
CA ASP A 110 49.20 9.59 -30.31
C ASP A 110 48.00 8.83 -29.69
N ALA A 111 47.18 9.61 -28.98
CA ALA A 111 46.06 9.12 -28.20
C ALA A 111 44.75 9.61 -28.81
N VAL A 112 43.87 8.66 -29.09
CA VAL A 112 42.51 8.95 -29.56
C VAL A 112 41.59 9.02 -28.36
N PHE A 113 40.78 10.08 -28.28
CA PHE A 113 39.74 10.17 -27.26
C PHE A 113 38.69 9.05 -27.47
N PRO A 114 38.27 8.34 -26.40
CA PRO A 114 37.27 7.29 -26.53
C PRO A 114 35.96 7.80 -27.14
N ARG A 115 35.37 7.00 -28.06
CA ARG A 115 34.19 7.39 -28.86
C ARG A 115 32.96 7.80 -28.03
N GLY A 116 32.86 7.38 -26.77
CA GLY A 116 31.74 7.71 -25.87
C GLY A 116 31.85 9.05 -25.12
N MET A 117 32.93 9.81 -25.26
CA MET A 117 33.12 11.09 -24.54
C MET A 117 32.04 12.13 -24.91
N ALA A 118 31.73 12.27 -26.20
CA ALA A 118 30.71 13.20 -26.68
C ALA A 118 29.31 12.82 -26.21
N GLU A 119 28.98 11.52 -26.20
CA GLU A 119 27.68 11.01 -25.71
C GLU A 119 27.49 11.29 -24.22
N LYS A 120 28.54 11.11 -23.41
CA LYS A 120 28.51 11.36 -21.97
C LYS A 120 28.26 12.82 -21.61
N LEU A 121 28.64 13.75 -22.48
CA LEU A 121 28.40 15.19 -22.39
C LEU A 121 27.24 15.67 -23.28
N GLY A 122 26.46 14.75 -23.85
CA GLY A 122 25.29 15.07 -24.67
C GLY A 122 24.32 16.02 -23.95
N ASP A 123 23.63 16.86 -24.71
CA ASP A 123 22.71 17.91 -24.23
C ASP A 123 23.33 19.00 -23.34
N CYS A 124 24.65 19.10 -23.23
CA CYS A 124 25.31 20.25 -22.61
C CYS A 124 25.42 21.41 -23.60
N ASP A 125 25.05 22.62 -23.13
CA ASP A 125 25.12 23.84 -23.94
C ASP A 125 26.55 24.36 -24.08
N LEU A 126 27.38 24.04 -23.07
CA LEU A 126 28.76 24.49 -22.94
C LEU A 126 29.56 23.46 -22.15
N VAL A 127 30.82 23.23 -22.55
CA VAL A 127 31.77 22.39 -21.83
C VAL A 127 32.90 23.25 -21.28
N LEU A 128 33.12 23.17 -19.98
CA LEU A 128 34.20 23.82 -19.28
C LEU A 128 35.37 22.85 -19.14
N VAL A 129 36.59 23.29 -19.46
CA VAL A 129 37.78 22.44 -19.31
C VAL A 129 38.74 23.10 -18.34
N GLU A 130 39.09 22.35 -17.30
CA GLU A 130 40.18 22.70 -16.40
C GLU A 130 41.36 21.77 -16.64
N THR A 131 42.56 22.35 -16.70
CA THR A 131 43.82 21.63 -16.84
C THR A 131 44.96 22.49 -16.30
N LEU A 132 45.97 21.84 -15.72
CA LEU A 132 47.20 22.45 -15.25
C LEU A 132 48.22 22.67 -16.38
N THR A 133 47.96 22.13 -17.58
CA THR A 133 48.85 22.33 -18.74
C THR A 133 48.84 23.78 -19.21
N LEU A 134 49.98 24.25 -19.71
CA LEU A 134 50.23 25.63 -20.14
C LEU A 134 50.71 25.68 -21.60
N GLY A 135 50.82 26.90 -22.13
CA GLY A 135 51.53 27.19 -23.37
C GLY A 135 51.02 26.42 -24.60
N LYS A 136 51.97 25.93 -25.40
CA LYS A 136 51.68 25.19 -26.65
C LYS A 136 51.02 23.84 -26.37
N LEU A 137 51.39 23.16 -25.27
CA LEU A 137 50.81 21.89 -24.87
C LEU A 137 49.31 22.03 -24.58
N ARG A 138 48.92 23.05 -23.78
CA ARG A 138 47.52 23.35 -23.50
C ARG A 138 46.73 23.55 -24.79
N LYS A 139 47.24 24.37 -25.71
CA LYS A 139 46.58 24.64 -26.99
C LYS A 139 46.36 23.36 -27.80
N ALA A 140 47.38 22.51 -27.89
CA ALA A 140 47.29 21.24 -28.61
C ALA A 140 46.28 20.27 -27.97
N LEU A 141 46.29 20.16 -26.63
CA LEU A 141 45.36 19.32 -25.88
C LEU A 141 43.91 19.80 -26.06
N LEU A 142 43.66 21.10 -25.93
CA LEU A 142 42.35 21.71 -26.12
C LEU A 142 41.86 21.59 -27.57
N GLN A 143 42.76 21.68 -28.55
CA GLN A 143 42.41 21.49 -29.96
C GLN A 143 41.96 20.05 -30.22
N ARG A 144 42.64 19.04 -29.64
CA ARG A 144 42.22 17.63 -29.76
C ARG A 144 40.89 17.36 -29.05
N LEU A 145 40.68 17.94 -27.86
CA LEU A 145 39.41 17.85 -27.14
C LEU A 145 38.26 18.49 -27.94
N SER A 146 38.48 19.71 -28.44
CA SER A 146 37.51 20.45 -29.25
C SER A 146 37.14 19.70 -30.53
N ALA A 147 38.11 19.06 -31.19
CA ALA A 147 37.85 18.22 -32.36
C ALA A 147 37.02 16.95 -32.05
N SER A 148 37.00 16.52 -30.78
CA SER A 148 36.30 15.30 -30.34
C SER A 148 34.91 15.58 -29.75
N LEU A 149 34.52 16.86 -29.64
CA LEU A 149 33.30 17.29 -28.97
C LEU A 149 32.46 18.18 -29.90
N PRO A 150 31.15 17.91 -30.05
CA PRO A 150 30.29 18.71 -30.93
C PRO A 150 29.85 20.05 -30.33
N MET A 151 30.08 20.29 -29.04
CA MET A 151 29.64 21.47 -28.31
C MET A 151 30.79 22.46 -28.03
N PRO A 152 30.50 23.76 -27.81
CA PRO A 152 31.53 24.74 -27.52
C PRO A 152 32.33 24.41 -26.25
N LEU A 153 33.65 24.54 -26.36
CA LEU A 153 34.60 24.32 -25.28
C LEU A 153 35.10 25.67 -24.76
N LEU A 154 34.93 25.93 -23.46
CA LEU A 154 35.49 27.09 -22.77
C LEU A 154 36.75 26.69 -22.01
N ASP A 155 37.86 27.30 -22.43
CA ASP A 155 39.16 27.18 -21.77
C ASP A 155 39.17 28.00 -20.45
N LEU A 156 39.23 27.33 -19.30
CA LEU A 156 39.28 28.00 -18.00
C LEU A 156 40.73 28.30 -17.58
N SER A 157 40.97 29.35 -16.80
CA SER A 157 42.32 29.59 -16.28
C SER A 157 42.81 28.45 -15.36
N ASN A 158 44.13 28.26 -15.27
CA ASN A 158 44.75 27.30 -14.35
C ASN A 158 44.49 27.63 -12.86
N GLU A 159 44.08 28.86 -12.55
CA GLU A 159 43.70 29.29 -11.19
C GLU A 159 42.23 29.02 -10.85
N VAL A 160 41.41 28.55 -11.81
CA VAL A 160 39.95 28.49 -11.66
C VAL A 160 39.52 27.62 -10.49
N VAL A 161 40.22 26.50 -10.23
CA VAL A 161 39.91 25.59 -9.13
C VAL A 161 40.16 26.27 -7.78
N ALA A 162 41.29 26.97 -7.63
CA ALA A 162 41.62 27.69 -6.41
C ALA A 162 40.62 28.84 -6.14
N ARG A 163 40.24 29.59 -7.18
CA ARG A 163 39.21 30.64 -7.09
C ARG A 163 37.84 30.06 -6.76
N GLY A 164 37.48 28.92 -7.36
CA GLY A 164 36.26 28.19 -7.07
C GLY A 164 36.20 27.71 -5.62
N ALA A 165 37.31 27.21 -5.07
CA ALA A 165 37.41 26.81 -3.67
C ALA A 165 37.25 28.00 -2.71
N LEU A 166 37.84 29.16 -3.03
CA LEU A 166 37.65 30.39 -2.25
C LEU A 166 36.19 30.85 -2.24
N GLU A 167 35.52 30.83 -3.41
CA GLU A 167 34.10 31.16 -3.52
C GLU A 167 33.21 30.14 -2.78
N ALA A 168 33.54 28.86 -2.83
CA ALA A 168 32.85 27.81 -2.07
C ALA A 168 32.96 28.05 -0.56
N ALA A 169 34.15 28.39 -0.06
CA ALA A 169 34.37 28.73 1.34
C ALA A 169 33.56 29.97 1.76
N ARG A 170 33.55 31.02 0.92
CA ARG A 170 32.73 32.23 1.14
C ARG A 170 31.24 31.87 1.25
N ARG A 171 30.68 31.18 0.25
CA ARG A 171 29.26 30.75 0.25
C ARG A 171 28.92 29.91 1.46
N HIS A 172 29.77 28.96 1.82
CA HIS A 172 29.57 28.12 3.00
C HIS A 172 29.52 28.96 4.29
N SER A 173 30.43 29.92 4.46
CA SER A 173 30.46 30.83 5.62
C SER A 173 29.21 31.72 5.72
N GLU A 174 28.58 32.03 4.59
CA GLU A 174 27.36 32.84 4.51
C GLU A 174 26.07 32.00 4.58
N GLY A 175 26.19 30.66 4.60
CA GLY A 175 25.06 29.74 4.57
C GLY A 175 24.40 29.58 3.20
N GLU A 176 25.04 30.07 2.13
CA GLU A 176 24.59 29.94 0.74
C GLU A 176 24.94 28.56 0.16
N PRO A 177 24.14 28.01 -0.77
CA PRO A 177 24.44 26.71 -1.36
C PRO A 177 25.68 26.80 -2.28
N VAL A 178 26.68 25.97 -1.98
CA VAL A 178 27.88 25.82 -2.83
C VAL A 178 27.54 25.05 -4.09
N TYR A 179 26.94 23.87 -3.93
CA TYR A 179 26.42 23.00 -4.98
C TYR A 179 25.33 22.09 -4.41
N PHE A 180 24.55 21.45 -5.29
CA PHE A 180 23.60 20.42 -4.93
C PHE A 180 24.14 19.06 -5.34
N ASP A 181 24.11 18.13 -4.40
CA ASP A 181 24.52 16.75 -4.58
C ASP A 181 23.30 15.84 -4.66
N PHE A 182 23.43 14.71 -5.33
CA PHE A 182 22.35 13.74 -5.41
C PHE A 182 22.34 12.83 -4.18
N LEU A 183 21.15 12.38 -3.80
CA LEU A 183 20.96 11.37 -2.79
C LEU A 183 20.51 10.07 -3.49
N PRO A 184 21.24 8.96 -3.33
CA PRO A 184 20.78 7.66 -3.83
C PRO A 184 19.40 7.35 -3.25
N GLN A 185 18.48 6.86 -4.08
CA GLN A 185 17.17 6.43 -3.60
C GLN A 185 17.33 5.32 -2.54
N ILE A 186 16.58 5.46 -1.45
CA ILE A 186 16.47 4.43 -0.40
C ILE A 186 14.99 4.08 -0.27
N SER A 187 14.67 2.80 -0.38
CA SER A 187 13.30 2.29 -0.29
C SER A 187 13.17 1.24 0.81
N THR A 188 11.97 1.09 1.35
CA THR A 188 11.56 0.07 2.30
C THR A 188 10.28 -0.61 1.82
N ILE A 189 9.89 -1.72 2.45
CA ILE A 189 8.58 -2.36 2.22
C ILE A 189 7.64 -1.98 3.35
N VAL A 190 6.43 -1.55 3.01
CA VAL A 190 5.34 -1.27 3.95
C VAL A 190 4.16 -2.18 3.64
N TRP A 191 3.43 -2.61 4.67
CA TRP A 191 2.16 -3.30 4.51
C TRP A 191 1.02 -2.30 4.66
N GLY A 192 0.21 -2.15 3.62
CA GLY A 192 -0.98 -1.31 3.60
C GLY A 192 -2.25 -2.12 3.34
N GLU A 193 -3.37 -1.40 3.21
CA GLU A 193 -4.70 -2.00 2.95
C GLU A 193 -4.76 -2.84 1.65
N GLN A 194 -3.84 -2.60 0.72
CA GLN A 194 -3.76 -3.27 -0.58
C GLN A 194 -2.71 -4.38 -0.62
N GLY A 195 -1.90 -4.55 0.43
CA GLY A 195 -0.80 -5.51 0.45
C GLY A 195 0.55 -4.91 0.79
N ALA A 196 1.60 -5.69 0.56
CA ALA A 196 2.98 -5.22 0.65
C ALA A 196 3.30 -4.30 -0.54
N ALA A 197 3.89 -3.15 -0.27
CA ALA A 197 4.27 -2.18 -1.29
C ALA A 197 5.65 -1.57 -1.00
N SER A 198 6.36 -1.22 -2.07
CA SER A 198 7.58 -0.42 -1.97
C SER A 198 7.24 1.00 -1.55
N TYR A 199 8.04 1.56 -0.63
CA TYR A 199 7.91 2.91 -0.13
C TYR A 199 9.27 3.59 -0.15
N ASP A 200 9.36 4.77 -0.76
CA ASP A 200 10.61 5.50 -0.90
C ASP A 200 10.82 6.43 0.31
N LEU A 201 11.94 6.22 1.01
CA LEU A 201 12.41 7.06 2.10
C LEU A 201 13.21 8.27 1.58
N ILE A 202 13.83 8.12 0.41
CA ILE A 202 14.42 9.19 -0.42
C ILE A 202 13.84 9.02 -1.82
N GLU A 203 13.23 10.07 -2.38
CA GLU A 203 12.66 10.02 -3.73
C GLU A 203 13.74 9.89 -4.83
N ALA A 204 13.36 9.34 -5.98
CA ALA A 204 14.26 9.20 -7.11
C ALA A 204 14.71 10.57 -7.64
N GLY A 205 16.04 10.78 -7.72
CA GLY A 205 16.63 12.01 -8.23
C GLY A 205 16.59 13.20 -7.26
N GLU A 206 16.31 12.96 -5.98
CA GLU A 206 16.38 13.97 -4.91
C GLU A 206 17.78 14.57 -4.81
N THR A 207 17.87 15.90 -4.67
CA THR A 207 19.13 16.62 -4.52
C THR A 207 19.14 17.49 -3.27
N LEU A 208 20.29 17.55 -2.59
CA LEU A 208 20.48 18.28 -1.35
C LEU A 208 21.67 19.24 -1.46
N PRO A 209 21.58 20.46 -0.91
CA PRO A 209 22.74 21.33 -0.79
C PRO A 209 23.89 20.62 -0.04
N ALA A 210 25.11 20.74 -0.57
CA ALA A 210 26.30 20.18 0.05
C ALA A 210 26.46 20.66 1.51
N GLY A 211 26.80 19.73 2.41
CA GLY A 211 26.98 20.00 3.84
C GLY A 211 25.69 20.13 4.65
N ARG A 212 24.51 19.92 4.05
CA ARG A 212 23.25 19.78 4.79
C ARG A 212 22.96 18.31 5.12
N VAL A 213 22.11 18.09 6.12
CA VAL A 213 21.56 16.78 6.47
C VAL A 213 20.19 16.67 5.81
N TYR A 214 20.02 15.64 4.98
CA TYR A 214 18.70 15.24 4.50
C TYR A 214 17.97 14.52 5.62
N ARG A 215 16.67 14.80 5.76
CA ARG A 215 15.74 14.02 6.58
C ARG A 215 14.55 13.69 5.70
N SER A 216 14.16 12.41 5.67
CA SER A 216 12.97 11.97 4.93
C SER A 216 11.76 12.81 5.37
N SER A 217 11.13 13.52 4.44
CA SER A 217 9.98 14.39 4.70
C SER A 217 8.74 13.60 5.14
N ARG A 218 8.66 12.33 4.72
CA ARG A 218 7.59 11.39 5.06
C ARG A 218 8.20 10.07 5.54
N PRO A 219 8.09 9.75 6.84
CA PRO A 219 8.56 8.47 7.33
C PRO A 219 7.62 7.34 6.89
N ALA A 220 8.17 6.17 6.60
CA ALA A 220 7.40 4.95 6.38
C ALA A 220 6.76 4.51 7.72
N ARG A 221 5.47 4.22 7.72
CA ARG A 221 4.72 3.85 8.93
C ARG A 221 4.36 2.36 8.89
N PHE A 222 4.58 1.67 10.00
CA PHE A 222 4.18 0.28 10.20
C PHE A 222 3.89 0.03 11.69
N ALA A 223 3.46 -1.19 12.05
CA ALA A 223 3.17 -1.57 13.43
C ALA A 223 3.93 -2.84 13.83
N ILE A 224 4.59 -2.79 14.98
CA ILE A 224 5.10 -3.98 15.66
C ILE A 224 3.91 -4.70 16.28
N GLN A 225 3.79 -6.01 16.07
CA GLN A 225 2.65 -6.77 16.56
C GLN A 225 2.83 -7.15 18.05
N SER A 226 1.72 -7.27 18.78
CA SER A 226 1.69 -7.79 20.15
C SER A 226 2.39 -9.15 20.23
N GLY A 227 3.16 -9.35 21.29
CA GLY A 227 3.96 -10.56 21.54
C GLY A 227 5.30 -10.61 20.80
N GLN A 228 5.62 -9.64 19.93
CA GLN A 228 6.92 -9.58 19.27
C GLN A 228 7.98 -8.93 20.16
N SER A 229 9.12 -9.61 20.32
CA SER A 229 10.35 -9.06 20.92
C SER A 229 11.32 -8.51 19.87
N GLU A 230 11.02 -8.67 18.59
CA GLU A 230 11.83 -8.21 17.47
C GLU A 230 10.98 -8.00 16.23
N PHE A 231 11.49 -7.23 15.29
CA PHE A 231 10.87 -7.07 13.98
C PHE A 231 11.93 -6.91 12.89
N SER A 232 11.54 -7.08 11.63
CA SER A 232 12.45 -6.96 10.49
C SER A 232 12.00 -5.90 9.50
N VAL A 233 12.97 -5.20 8.92
CA VAL A 233 12.77 -4.18 7.90
C VAL A 233 13.56 -4.55 6.65
N HIS A 234 12.91 -4.51 5.49
CA HIS A 234 13.56 -4.70 4.20
C HIS A 234 13.95 -3.35 3.62
N LEU A 235 15.17 -3.23 3.10
CA LEU A 235 15.72 -1.98 2.63
C LEU A 235 16.41 -2.17 1.28
N ARG A 236 16.26 -1.19 0.38
CA ARG A 236 16.94 -1.11 -0.91
C ARG A 236 17.68 0.21 -1.02
N LYS A 237 18.91 0.18 -1.52
CA LYS A 237 19.67 1.37 -1.95
C LYS A 237 19.88 1.28 -3.46
N GLU A 238 19.61 2.37 -4.18
CA GLU A 238 19.69 2.43 -5.65
C GLU A 238 21.04 1.97 -6.22
N LEU A 239 22.14 2.38 -5.58
CA LEU A 239 23.51 2.08 -6.03
C LEU A 239 24.01 0.70 -5.58
N VAL A 240 23.20 -0.08 -4.86
CA VAL A 240 23.55 -1.41 -4.37
C VAL A 240 22.70 -2.44 -5.10
N LYS A 241 23.36 -3.50 -5.62
CA LYS A 241 22.71 -4.52 -6.44
C LYS A 241 21.57 -5.24 -5.71
N TRP A 242 21.79 -5.59 -4.44
CA TRP A 242 20.90 -6.46 -3.68
C TRP A 242 20.26 -5.73 -2.48
N PRO A 243 18.97 -5.96 -2.22
CA PRO A 243 18.32 -5.45 -1.01
C PRO A 243 18.84 -6.16 0.25
N ARG A 244 18.60 -5.55 1.40
CA ARG A 244 18.99 -6.08 2.71
C ARG A 244 17.81 -6.17 3.66
N LYS A 245 17.88 -7.13 4.60
CA LYS A 245 16.94 -7.29 5.71
C LYS A 245 17.65 -6.98 7.01
N ALA A 246 17.21 -5.94 7.69
CA ALA A 246 17.65 -5.59 9.03
C ALA A 246 16.72 -6.22 10.07
N ARG A 247 17.29 -6.78 11.13
CA ARG A 247 16.56 -7.26 12.31
C ARG A 247 16.76 -6.27 13.45
N VAL A 248 15.68 -5.84 14.07
CA VAL A 248 15.69 -4.88 15.17
C VAL A 248 15.15 -5.56 16.42
N ASP A 249 15.97 -5.63 17.45
CA ASP A 249 15.63 -6.22 18.74
C ASP A 249 14.96 -5.18 19.65
N ILE A 250 13.77 -5.50 20.15
CA ILE A 250 12.99 -4.69 21.09
C ILE A 250 13.35 -5.07 22.54
N GLY A 251 13.89 -6.28 22.76
CA GLY A 251 14.27 -6.84 24.04
C GLY A 251 13.13 -7.59 24.74
N ALA A 252 12.04 -6.89 25.07
CA ALA A 252 10.86 -7.50 25.69
C ALA A 252 9.68 -7.55 24.71
N PRO A 253 8.85 -8.64 24.74
CA PRO A 253 7.62 -8.71 23.96
C PRO A 253 6.70 -7.52 24.25
N VAL A 254 6.21 -6.85 23.21
CA VAL A 254 5.27 -5.74 23.37
C VAL A 254 3.87 -6.27 23.71
N ALA A 255 3.18 -5.65 24.67
CA ALA A 255 1.86 -6.11 25.13
C ALA A 255 0.73 -5.78 24.14
N SER A 256 0.91 -4.73 23.34
CA SER A 256 -0.03 -4.24 22.33
C SER A 256 0.71 -3.90 21.05
N ASN A 257 -0.03 -3.74 19.95
CA ASN A 257 0.57 -3.26 18.71
C ASN A 257 1.17 -1.86 18.91
N VAL A 258 2.41 -1.66 18.47
CA VAL A 258 3.13 -0.39 18.61
C VAL A 258 3.33 0.22 17.22
N PRO A 259 2.73 1.38 16.92
CA PRO A 259 3.01 2.10 15.69
C PRO A 259 4.45 2.61 15.73
N VAL A 260 5.15 2.44 14.61
CA VAL A 260 6.52 2.87 14.42
C VAL A 260 6.68 3.62 13.10
N ALA A 261 7.63 4.54 13.09
CA ALA A 261 7.94 5.38 11.94
C ALA A 261 9.42 5.23 11.58
N LEU A 262 9.71 4.79 10.35
CA LEU A 262 11.05 4.69 9.80
C LEU A 262 11.38 5.93 8.97
N SER A 263 12.48 6.58 9.29
CA SER A 263 13.02 7.74 8.60
C SER A 263 14.49 7.50 8.20
N VAL A 264 14.95 8.29 7.23
CA VAL A 264 16.35 8.34 6.81
C VAL A 264 16.92 9.71 7.12
N GLU A 265 18.12 9.72 7.72
CA GLU A 265 19.00 10.88 7.75
C GLU A 265 20.25 10.62 6.91
N GLN A 266 20.65 11.53 6.03
CA GLN A 266 21.85 11.36 5.21
C GLN A 266 22.57 12.68 4.96
N VAL A 267 23.90 12.68 5.08
CA VAL A 267 24.75 13.78 4.59
C VAL A 267 25.34 13.37 3.24
N PRO A 268 25.22 14.19 2.19
CA PRO A 268 25.82 13.90 0.89
C PRO A 268 27.33 13.69 0.97
N ALA A 269 27.89 12.88 0.06
CA ALA A 269 29.31 12.48 -0.02
C ALA A 269 29.89 11.66 1.16
N ALA A 270 29.29 11.67 2.36
CA ALA A 270 29.75 10.88 3.50
C ALA A 270 29.32 9.39 3.46
N GLY A 271 28.45 9.01 2.51
CA GLY A 271 28.04 7.63 2.23
C GLY A 271 27.20 6.90 3.28
N ARG A 272 27.19 7.36 4.54
CA ARG A 272 26.48 6.71 5.65
C ARG A 272 25.12 7.37 5.88
N ALA A 273 24.09 6.80 5.29
CA ALA A 273 22.71 7.07 5.67
C ALA A 273 22.42 6.42 7.04
N ARG A 274 21.87 7.18 7.98
CA ARG A 274 21.38 6.71 9.26
C ARG A 274 19.89 6.44 9.15
N LEU A 275 19.51 5.19 9.27
CA LEU A 275 18.12 4.73 9.27
C LEU A 275 17.61 4.71 10.71
N ILE A 276 16.53 5.43 10.97
CA ILE A 276 16.01 5.67 12.32
C ILE A 276 14.58 5.16 12.39
N ILE A 277 14.28 4.36 13.41
CA ILE A 277 12.91 3.96 13.74
C ILE A 277 12.51 4.62 15.04
N GLU A 278 11.44 5.39 15.01
CA GLU A 278 10.80 5.99 16.17
C GLU A 278 9.62 5.12 16.62
N ALA A 279 9.62 4.72 17.89
CA ALA A 279 8.53 3.99 18.53
C ALA A 279 8.03 4.78 19.75
N PRO A 280 7.17 5.80 19.57
CA PRO A 280 6.79 6.72 20.64
C PRO A 280 6.17 6.02 21.85
N MET A 281 5.37 4.97 21.64
CA MET A 281 4.72 4.22 22.72
C MET A 281 5.70 3.38 23.56
N LEU A 282 6.90 3.11 23.04
CA LEU A 282 7.97 2.44 23.79
C LEU A 282 8.98 3.43 24.38
N ALA A 283 8.79 4.74 24.15
CA ALA A 283 9.75 5.79 24.47
C ALA A 283 11.18 5.45 23.99
N ARG A 284 11.28 4.80 22.82
CA ARG A 284 12.54 4.26 22.28
C ARG A 284 12.74 4.64 20.82
N GLN A 285 14.00 4.75 20.45
CA GLN A 285 14.48 4.97 19.09
C GLN A 285 15.48 3.87 18.75
N PHE A 286 15.33 3.27 17.57
CA PHE A 286 16.24 2.26 17.06
C PHE A 286 17.01 2.82 15.87
N THR A 287 18.32 2.56 15.82
CA THR A 287 19.12 2.86 14.62
C THR A 287 19.38 1.55 13.89
N ILE A 288 19.08 1.50 12.60
CA ILE A 288 19.37 0.33 11.78
C ILE A 288 20.80 0.42 11.28
N ASP A 289 21.59 -0.61 11.57
CA ASP A 289 22.88 -0.82 10.94
C ASP A 289 22.70 -1.48 9.57
N TRP A 290 23.08 -0.75 8.52
CA TRP A 290 23.03 -1.25 7.14
C TRP A 290 24.09 -2.34 6.90
N ASP A 291 25.27 -2.19 7.50
CA ASP A 291 26.40 -3.08 7.24
C ASP A 291 26.20 -4.43 7.95
N GLY A 292 25.53 -4.42 9.10
CA GLY A 292 25.07 -5.62 9.82
C GLY A 292 23.79 -6.26 9.29
N ALA A 293 23.10 -5.67 8.30
CA ALA A 293 21.89 -6.24 7.72
C ALA A 293 22.19 -7.38 6.74
N THR A 294 21.33 -8.39 6.71
CA THR A 294 21.51 -9.58 5.85
C THR A 294 21.16 -9.25 4.40
N GLU A 295 22.06 -9.54 3.48
CA GLU A 295 21.82 -9.37 2.06
C GLU A 295 20.85 -10.43 1.52
N ILE A 296 19.93 -10.02 0.65
CA ILE A 296 18.96 -10.91 0.00
C ILE A 296 19.28 -10.88 -1.49
N GLU A 297 19.77 -12.00 -2.03
CA GLU A 297 20.07 -12.17 -3.46
C GLU A 297 18.79 -12.37 -4.29
N LYS A 298 17.89 -11.38 -4.25
CA LYS A 298 16.64 -11.36 -4.98
C LYS A 298 16.34 -9.95 -5.50
N PRO A 299 15.78 -9.81 -6.71
CA PRO A 299 15.26 -8.54 -7.19
C PRO A 299 14.22 -7.95 -6.22
N TRP A 300 14.18 -6.62 -6.11
CA TRP A 300 13.32 -5.93 -5.16
C TRP A 300 11.83 -6.18 -5.43
N GLU A 301 11.45 -6.18 -6.69
CA GLU A 301 10.08 -6.34 -7.15
C GLU A 301 9.56 -7.75 -6.84
N GLU A 302 10.41 -8.77 -6.97
CA GLU A 302 10.08 -10.15 -6.58
C GLU A 302 9.94 -10.30 -5.07
N LEU A 303 10.79 -9.63 -4.28
CA LEU A 303 10.70 -9.64 -2.82
C LEU A 303 9.40 -8.99 -2.32
N VAL A 304 8.96 -7.88 -2.94
CA VAL A 304 7.67 -7.24 -2.62
C VAL A 304 6.50 -8.18 -2.92
N ALA A 305 6.52 -8.85 -4.07
CA ALA A 305 5.46 -9.78 -4.47
C ALA A 305 5.38 -11.01 -3.54
N GLU A 306 6.51 -11.56 -3.11
CA GLU A 306 6.54 -12.67 -2.13
C GLU A 306 6.04 -12.24 -0.75
N LEU A 307 6.34 -11.01 -0.32
CA LEU A 307 5.84 -10.49 0.95
C LEU A 307 4.37 -10.09 0.91
N ASP A 308 3.77 -10.10 -0.28
CA ASP A 308 2.35 -9.89 -0.53
C ASP A 308 1.53 -11.21 -0.52
N ASP A 309 2.14 -12.34 -0.11
CA ASP A 309 1.53 -13.65 -0.25
C ASP A 309 0.35 -13.92 0.69
N ALA A 310 -0.74 -14.37 0.05
CA ALA A 310 -2.10 -14.62 0.51
C ALA A 310 -2.91 -13.35 0.91
N PRO A 311 -3.88 -12.92 0.07
CA PRO A 311 -4.91 -12.00 0.52
C PRO A 311 -5.54 -12.48 1.82
N ALA A 312 -5.93 -11.55 2.69
CA ALA A 312 -6.78 -11.90 3.82
C ALA A 312 -8.02 -12.67 3.33
N THR A 313 -8.37 -13.73 4.05
CA THR A 313 -9.51 -14.59 3.73
C THR A 313 -10.81 -13.77 3.66
N ILE A 314 -11.75 -14.19 2.81
CA ILE A 314 -13.04 -13.50 2.67
C ILE A 314 -14.13 -14.52 3.00
N PRO A 315 -14.98 -14.28 4.02
CA PRO A 315 -16.12 -15.16 4.29
C PRO A 315 -16.99 -15.32 3.04
N LYS A 316 -17.29 -16.57 2.69
CA LYS A 316 -18.11 -16.88 1.52
C LYS A 316 -19.51 -16.30 1.70
N ARG A 317 -20.05 -15.71 0.62
CA ARG A 317 -21.43 -15.22 0.59
C ARG A 317 -22.40 -16.28 1.09
N LEU A 318 -23.28 -15.89 2.00
CA LEU A 318 -24.36 -16.73 2.48
C LEU A 318 -25.37 -17.01 1.37
N VAL A 319 -25.51 -18.27 1.01
CA VAL A 319 -26.61 -18.76 0.17
C VAL A 319 -27.42 -19.77 0.97
N LEU A 320 -28.68 -19.46 1.25
CA LEU A 320 -29.59 -20.38 1.92
C LEU A 320 -30.10 -21.40 0.88
N PRO A 321 -29.82 -22.70 1.07
CA PRO A 321 -30.17 -23.71 0.08
C PRO A 321 -31.68 -23.96 0.02
N CYS A 322 -32.12 -24.48 -1.12
CA CYS A 322 -33.47 -25.01 -1.29
C CYS A 322 -33.45 -26.52 -1.53
N GLY A 323 -34.58 -27.18 -1.29
CA GLY A 323 -34.74 -28.60 -1.53
C GLY A 323 -36.20 -29.03 -1.58
N MET A 324 -36.46 -30.31 -1.84
CA MET A 324 -37.80 -30.86 -2.01
C MET A 324 -38.53 -31.15 -0.69
N ALA A 325 -37.81 -31.33 0.42
CA ALA A 325 -38.42 -31.63 1.73
C ALA A 325 -39.56 -30.67 2.15
N PRO A 326 -39.47 -29.34 1.96
CA PRO A 326 -40.60 -28.44 2.26
C PRO A 326 -41.67 -28.40 1.16
N TRP A 327 -41.45 -28.99 -0.02
CA TRP A 327 -42.44 -29.09 -1.09
C TRP A 327 -43.37 -30.28 -0.92
N GLU A 328 -42.88 -31.35 -0.31
CA GLU A 328 -43.58 -32.62 -0.12
C GLU A 328 -44.43 -32.63 1.16
N ASP A 329 -45.50 -33.43 1.12
CA ASP A 329 -46.33 -33.69 2.29
C ASP A 329 -45.56 -34.55 3.29
N THR A 330 -45.80 -34.29 4.58
CA THR A 330 -45.19 -35.03 5.68
C THR A 330 -46.26 -35.46 6.67
N GLU A 331 -45.93 -36.37 7.60
CA GLU A 331 -46.82 -36.72 8.72
C GLU A 331 -47.24 -35.50 9.57
N GLN A 332 -46.43 -34.44 9.55
CA GLN A 332 -46.66 -33.19 10.29
C GLN A 332 -47.56 -32.19 9.54
N GLY A 333 -47.96 -32.48 8.29
CA GLY A 333 -48.86 -31.65 7.52
C GLY A 333 -48.43 -31.46 6.05
N PRO A 334 -49.22 -30.66 5.29
CA PRO A 334 -49.04 -30.51 3.84
C PRO A 334 -47.74 -29.78 3.47
N GLY A 335 -47.20 -30.19 2.33
CA GLY A 335 -46.11 -29.58 1.59
C GLY A 335 -46.54 -28.32 0.86
N LEU A 336 -45.57 -27.55 0.36
CA LEU A 336 -45.88 -26.35 -0.41
C LEU A 336 -46.71 -26.69 -1.68
N ALA A 337 -46.43 -27.80 -2.38
CA ALA A 337 -47.16 -28.16 -3.59
C ALA A 337 -48.67 -28.32 -3.33
N THR A 338 -49.02 -29.07 -2.28
CA THR A 338 -50.41 -29.27 -1.84
C THR A 338 -51.06 -27.96 -1.40
N LEU A 339 -50.34 -27.14 -0.62
CA LEU A 339 -50.85 -25.83 -0.18
C LEU A 339 -51.11 -24.88 -1.35
N LEU A 340 -50.24 -24.88 -2.38
CA LEU A 340 -50.44 -24.07 -3.59
C LEU A 340 -51.70 -24.52 -4.35
N ALA A 341 -51.87 -25.82 -4.55
CA ALA A 341 -53.04 -26.38 -5.25
C ALA A 341 -54.35 -26.05 -4.52
N GLN A 342 -54.37 -26.21 -3.19
CA GLN A 342 -55.54 -25.90 -2.35
C GLN A 342 -55.92 -24.42 -2.39
N ASN A 343 -54.94 -23.52 -2.49
CA ASN A 343 -55.16 -22.08 -2.44
C ASN A 343 -55.44 -21.44 -3.80
N ALA A 344 -54.98 -22.03 -4.90
CA ALA A 344 -55.06 -21.44 -6.23
C ALA A 344 -56.51 -21.26 -6.78
N ALA A 345 -57.48 -21.98 -6.21
CA ALA A 345 -58.90 -21.90 -6.55
C ALA A 345 -59.77 -21.29 -5.43
N ARG A 346 -59.18 -20.91 -4.29
CA ARG A 346 -59.93 -20.33 -3.17
C ARG A 346 -60.28 -18.87 -3.46
N LYS A 347 -61.48 -18.46 -3.04
CA LYS A 347 -61.92 -17.05 -3.06
C LYS A 347 -61.11 -16.19 -2.07
N THR A 348 -60.79 -16.75 -0.91
CA THR A 348 -59.90 -16.15 0.10
C THR A 348 -58.71 -17.05 0.29
N VAL A 349 -57.52 -16.55 -0.06
CA VAL A 349 -56.27 -17.30 0.01
C VAL A 349 -55.78 -17.38 1.46
N ASP A 350 -55.36 -18.56 1.90
CA ASP A 350 -54.69 -18.76 3.19
C ASP A 350 -53.22 -18.32 3.08
N TRP A 351 -53.01 -17.01 3.19
CA TRP A 351 -51.67 -16.44 3.18
C TRP A 351 -50.81 -16.88 4.38
N ALA A 352 -51.44 -17.14 5.53
CA ALA A 352 -50.73 -17.52 6.75
C ALA A 352 -50.10 -18.92 6.61
N GLY A 353 -50.84 -19.88 6.08
CA GLY A 353 -50.35 -21.23 5.79
C GLY A 353 -49.21 -21.22 4.77
N LEU A 354 -49.40 -20.50 3.66
CA LEU A 354 -48.37 -20.35 2.61
C LEU A 354 -47.09 -19.67 3.13
N ALA A 355 -47.22 -18.57 3.88
CA ALA A 355 -46.10 -17.84 4.45
C ALA A 355 -45.34 -18.66 5.51
N THR A 356 -46.08 -19.42 6.32
CA THR A 356 -45.47 -20.31 7.34
C THR A 356 -44.68 -21.42 6.68
N LYS A 357 -45.21 -22.03 5.61
CA LYS A 357 -44.48 -23.08 4.87
C LYS A 357 -43.24 -22.53 4.17
N LEU A 358 -43.33 -21.37 3.50
CA LEU A 358 -42.16 -20.74 2.87
C LEU A 358 -41.08 -20.32 3.89
N ALA A 359 -41.48 -19.96 5.12
CA ALA A 359 -40.55 -19.64 6.20
C ALA A 359 -39.95 -20.88 6.87
N SER A 360 -40.53 -22.07 6.66
CA SER A 360 -40.08 -23.31 7.28
C SER A 360 -38.82 -23.83 6.62
N ARG A 361 -37.99 -24.52 7.41
CA ARG A 361 -36.68 -25.01 6.99
C ARG A 361 -36.44 -26.46 7.40
N PRO A 362 -37.27 -27.42 6.95
CA PRO A 362 -37.03 -28.84 7.24
C PRO A 362 -35.69 -29.28 6.65
N LYS A 363 -34.91 -30.04 7.43
CA LYS A 363 -33.55 -30.50 7.05
C LYS A 363 -32.61 -29.37 6.59
N GLY A 364 -32.79 -28.14 7.09
CA GLY A 364 -31.92 -27.02 6.71
C GLY A 364 -32.18 -26.46 5.31
N GLN A 365 -33.30 -26.80 4.64
CA GLN A 365 -33.60 -26.34 3.28
C GLN A 365 -34.92 -25.58 3.19
N TYR A 366 -34.94 -24.50 2.41
CA TYR A 366 -36.15 -23.73 2.10
C TYR A 366 -36.87 -24.24 0.85
N CYS A 367 -38.11 -23.79 0.61
CA CYS A 367 -38.78 -24.02 -0.67
C CYS A 367 -38.08 -23.30 -1.83
N ILE A 368 -37.52 -22.12 -1.55
CA ILE A 368 -36.87 -21.22 -2.51
C ILE A 368 -35.55 -20.81 -1.89
N SER A 369 -34.46 -20.87 -2.66
CA SER A 369 -33.15 -20.47 -2.15
C SER A 369 -33.10 -18.96 -1.93
N SER A 370 -32.13 -18.46 -1.16
CA SER A 370 -31.97 -17.02 -0.99
C SER A 370 -31.70 -16.28 -2.32
N ASP A 371 -31.15 -16.98 -3.32
CA ASP A 371 -30.93 -16.47 -4.67
C ASP A 371 -32.16 -16.57 -5.58
N GLY A 372 -33.29 -17.07 -5.08
CA GLY A 372 -34.56 -17.15 -5.82
C GLY A 372 -34.70 -18.38 -6.72
N LEU A 373 -33.77 -19.33 -6.63
CA LEU A 373 -33.83 -20.61 -7.35
C LEU A 373 -34.80 -21.58 -6.67
N LEU A 374 -35.45 -22.41 -7.50
CA LEU A 374 -36.30 -23.52 -7.09
C LEU A 374 -35.53 -24.84 -7.23
N PRO A 375 -35.84 -25.88 -6.43
CA PRO A 375 -35.33 -27.22 -6.68
C PRO A 375 -35.69 -27.69 -8.09
N GLU A 376 -34.76 -28.36 -8.77
CA GLU A 376 -34.96 -28.80 -10.16
C GLU A 376 -36.16 -29.74 -10.29
N GLN A 377 -36.42 -30.54 -9.25
CA GLN A 377 -37.46 -31.56 -9.20
C GLN A 377 -38.87 -30.98 -9.01
N VAL A 378 -39.02 -29.66 -8.77
CA VAL A 378 -40.36 -29.04 -8.62
C VAL A 378 -41.12 -29.14 -9.96
N PRO A 379 -42.30 -29.80 -10.00
CA PRO A 379 -43.06 -29.98 -11.24
C PRO A 379 -43.50 -28.65 -11.87
N PRO A 380 -43.58 -28.55 -13.21
CA PRO A 380 -43.99 -27.32 -13.91
C PRO A 380 -45.30 -26.74 -13.38
N HIS A 381 -46.30 -27.59 -13.14
CA HIS A 381 -47.60 -27.17 -12.61
C HIS A 381 -47.48 -26.46 -11.24
N ALA A 382 -46.65 -26.97 -10.32
CA ALA A 382 -46.44 -26.33 -9.03
C ALA A 382 -45.74 -24.97 -9.16
N ARG A 383 -44.85 -24.81 -10.15
CA ARG A 383 -44.21 -23.51 -10.48
C ARG A 383 -45.22 -22.50 -10.99
N GLU A 384 -46.16 -22.92 -11.83
CA GLU A 384 -47.25 -22.08 -12.34
C GLU A 384 -48.18 -21.61 -11.21
N LEU A 385 -48.57 -22.52 -10.32
CA LEU A 385 -49.41 -22.19 -9.16
C LEU A 385 -48.69 -21.21 -8.21
N LEU A 386 -47.40 -21.41 -7.97
CA LEU A 386 -46.59 -20.47 -7.19
C LEU A 386 -46.58 -19.09 -7.85
N TYR A 387 -46.34 -19.01 -9.17
CA TYR A 387 -46.35 -17.74 -9.90
C TYR A 387 -47.70 -17.03 -9.81
N LYS A 388 -48.80 -17.77 -10.04
CA LYS A 388 -50.17 -17.24 -9.94
C LYS A 388 -50.44 -16.66 -8.55
N LEU A 389 -50.10 -17.40 -7.49
CA LEU A 389 -50.30 -16.95 -6.11
C LEU A 389 -49.36 -15.79 -5.74
N THR A 390 -48.15 -15.71 -6.31
CA THR A 390 -47.25 -14.55 -6.17
C THR A 390 -47.86 -13.30 -6.78
N VAL A 391 -48.44 -13.37 -7.98
CA VAL A 391 -49.14 -12.24 -8.61
C VAL A 391 -50.36 -11.81 -7.77
N GLN A 392 -51.15 -12.77 -7.29
CA GLN A 392 -52.30 -12.48 -6.43
C GLN A 392 -51.88 -11.84 -5.09
N ALA A 393 -50.80 -12.31 -4.47
CA ALA A 393 -50.26 -11.74 -3.25
C ALA A 393 -49.75 -10.30 -3.47
N LEU A 394 -49.12 -10.03 -4.62
CA LEU A 394 -48.67 -8.70 -4.98
C LEU A 394 -49.86 -7.74 -5.16
N LEU A 395 -50.92 -8.17 -5.85
CA LEU A 395 -52.14 -7.38 -5.99
C LEU A 395 -52.78 -7.11 -4.62
N HIS A 396 -52.85 -8.12 -3.76
CA HIS A 396 -53.32 -7.97 -2.38
C HIS A 396 -52.51 -6.92 -1.61
N VAL A 397 -51.18 -6.93 -1.75
CA VAL A 397 -50.30 -5.92 -1.14
C VAL A 397 -50.54 -4.53 -1.73
N LYS A 398 -50.67 -4.40 -3.06
CA LYS A 398 -50.96 -3.13 -3.74
C LYS A 398 -52.32 -2.55 -3.32
N ASP A 399 -53.34 -3.40 -3.17
CA ASP A 399 -54.67 -3.01 -2.69
C ASP A 399 -54.64 -2.52 -1.25
N ARG A 400 -53.80 -3.14 -0.39
CA ARG A 400 -53.57 -2.67 0.98
C ARG A 400 -52.86 -1.32 1.03
N ILE A 401 -51.82 -1.12 0.23
CA ILE A 401 -51.10 0.16 0.14
C ILE A 401 -52.06 1.28 -0.29
N ALA A 402 -52.92 1.00 -1.28
CA ALA A 402 -53.90 1.95 -1.79
C ALA A 402 -55.14 2.14 -0.88
N GLY A 403 -55.21 1.47 0.27
CA GLY A 403 -56.36 1.56 1.19
C GLY A 403 -57.65 0.93 0.68
N ARG A 404 -57.60 0.13 -0.41
CA ARG A 404 -58.78 -0.57 -0.96
C ARG A 404 -59.24 -1.73 -0.07
N ILE A 405 -58.32 -2.34 0.66
CA ILE A 405 -58.59 -3.42 1.61
C ILE A 405 -57.78 -3.21 2.90
N GLU A 406 -58.35 -3.63 4.03
CA GLU A 406 -57.64 -3.69 5.30
C GLU A 406 -57.47 -5.15 5.74
N ASP A 407 -56.22 -5.61 5.82
CA ASP A 407 -55.89 -6.99 6.21
C ASP A 407 -54.50 -7.07 6.87
N ASP A 408 -54.08 -8.25 7.31
CA ASP A 408 -52.80 -8.52 7.96
C ASP A 408 -51.61 -8.62 6.97
N ASN A 409 -50.41 -8.83 7.52
CA ASN A 409 -49.16 -8.89 6.75
C ASN A 409 -48.81 -10.28 6.21
N GLN A 410 -49.71 -11.26 6.20
CA GLN A 410 -49.35 -12.62 5.79
C GLN A 410 -49.06 -12.70 4.29
N SER A 411 -49.78 -11.96 3.44
CA SER A 411 -49.47 -11.89 2.00
C SER A 411 -48.09 -11.25 1.76
N LEU A 412 -47.74 -10.22 2.53
CA LEU A 412 -46.41 -9.60 2.51
C LEU A 412 -45.33 -10.58 2.98
N ARG A 413 -45.59 -11.30 4.08
CA ARG A 413 -44.69 -12.33 4.62
C ARG A 413 -44.46 -13.44 3.60
N PHE A 414 -45.51 -13.93 2.94
CA PHE A 414 -45.44 -14.90 1.85
C PHE A 414 -44.50 -14.41 0.74
N LEU A 415 -44.62 -13.15 0.30
CA LEU A 415 -43.74 -12.59 -0.73
C LEU A 415 -42.28 -12.46 -0.27
N THR A 416 -42.02 -11.97 0.96
CA THR A 416 -40.65 -11.76 1.46
C THR A 416 -39.86 -13.06 1.68
N TRP A 417 -40.53 -14.18 1.92
CA TRP A 417 -39.89 -15.51 2.02
C TRP A 417 -39.63 -16.17 0.67
N GLN A 418 -39.99 -15.51 -0.44
CA GLN A 418 -39.51 -15.90 -1.78
C GLN A 418 -38.12 -15.33 -2.08
N PHE A 419 -37.53 -14.56 -1.16
CA PHE A 419 -36.21 -13.95 -1.29
C PHE A 419 -36.07 -13.16 -2.60
N ARG A 420 -35.01 -13.35 -3.38
CA ARG A 420 -34.78 -12.69 -4.68
C ARG A 420 -35.78 -13.10 -5.77
N ARG A 421 -36.58 -14.18 -5.58
CA ARG A 421 -37.67 -14.55 -6.49
C ARG A 421 -38.91 -13.67 -6.32
N SER A 422 -39.02 -12.91 -5.22
CA SER A 422 -40.17 -12.04 -4.99
C SER A 422 -40.38 -11.06 -6.17
N PRO A 423 -41.57 -10.45 -6.31
CA PRO A 423 -41.79 -9.40 -7.29
C PRO A 423 -40.75 -8.27 -7.21
N PRO A 424 -40.30 -7.70 -8.35
CA PRO A 424 -39.26 -6.68 -8.39
C PRO A 424 -39.65 -5.38 -7.70
N GLU A 425 -40.94 -5.05 -7.62
CA GLU A 425 -41.44 -3.83 -6.97
C GLU A 425 -41.50 -3.95 -5.43
N LEU A 426 -41.39 -5.17 -4.89
CA LEU A 426 -41.56 -5.40 -3.47
C LEU A 426 -40.53 -4.69 -2.57
N PRO A 427 -39.22 -4.68 -2.88
CA PRO A 427 -38.24 -3.92 -2.10
C PRO A 427 -38.56 -2.43 -2.02
N GLU A 428 -39.12 -1.84 -3.09
CA GLU A 428 -39.52 -0.43 -3.13
C GLU A 428 -40.66 -0.17 -2.14
N PHE A 429 -41.71 -1.00 -2.14
CA PHE A 429 -42.79 -0.88 -1.14
C PHE A 429 -42.32 -1.02 0.31
N LEU A 430 -41.30 -1.86 0.54
CA LEU A 430 -40.71 -2.01 1.87
C LEU A 430 -39.87 -0.80 2.27
N LEU A 431 -39.17 -0.19 1.31
CA LEU A 431 -38.41 1.05 1.52
C LEU A 431 -39.36 2.23 1.76
N GLU A 432 -40.42 2.37 0.98
CA GLU A 432 -41.49 3.36 1.18
C GLU A 432 -42.10 3.24 2.59
N ALA A 433 -42.42 2.02 3.02
CA ALA A 433 -42.93 1.77 4.37
C ALA A 433 -41.93 2.21 5.46
N TRP A 434 -40.63 2.06 5.20
CA TRP A 434 -39.57 2.51 6.10
C TRP A 434 -39.40 4.02 6.06
N GLU A 435 -39.48 4.68 4.91
CA GLU A 435 -39.47 6.13 4.76
C GLU A 435 -40.63 6.79 5.50
N ALA A 436 -41.80 6.18 5.40
CA ALA A 436 -43.03 6.51 6.10
C ALA A 436 -42.99 6.31 7.62
N ASN A 437 -41.86 5.91 8.21
CA ASN A 437 -41.68 5.79 9.67
C ASN A 437 -41.66 7.18 10.34
N SER A 438 -42.85 7.79 10.44
CA SER A 438 -43.10 9.09 11.05
C SER A 438 -44.24 8.98 12.07
N PRO A 439 -44.21 9.73 13.18
CA PRO A 439 -45.35 9.80 14.10
C PRO A 439 -46.66 10.25 13.43
N LEU A 440 -46.57 10.96 12.30
CA LEU A 440 -47.68 11.60 11.61
C LEU A 440 -48.35 10.73 10.53
N PHE A 441 -47.74 9.62 10.14
CA PHE A 441 -48.27 8.74 9.10
C PHE A 441 -47.97 7.28 9.43
N ARG A 442 -49.00 6.42 9.38
CA ARG A 442 -48.85 4.98 9.60
C ARG A 442 -49.04 4.26 8.28
N HIS A 443 -47.95 3.74 7.73
CA HIS A 443 -48.00 2.90 6.54
C HIS A 443 -48.89 1.65 6.80
N PRO A 444 -49.69 1.16 5.83
CA PRO A 444 -50.60 0.01 6.02
C PRO A 444 -49.93 -1.29 6.51
N PHE A 445 -48.62 -1.43 6.31
CA PHE A 445 -47.83 -2.55 6.83
C PHE A 445 -47.59 -2.46 8.35
N VAL A 446 -47.68 -1.28 8.95
CA VAL A 446 -47.24 -1.01 10.32
C VAL A 446 -48.45 -0.95 11.25
N LYS A 447 -49.03 -2.13 11.54
CA LYS A 447 -50.12 -2.26 12.52
C LYS A 447 -49.61 -2.28 13.97
N HIS A 448 -48.41 -2.81 14.21
CA HIS A 448 -47.81 -2.97 15.53
C HIS A 448 -46.27 -2.97 15.43
N HIS A 449 -45.54 -2.81 16.54
CA HIS A 449 -44.08 -2.67 16.53
C HIS A 449 -43.34 -3.86 15.87
N MET A 450 -43.88 -5.08 15.95
CA MET A 450 -43.28 -6.26 15.28
C MET A 450 -43.41 -6.24 13.76
N SER A 451 -44.32 -5.44 13.19
CA SER A 451 -44.39 -5.23 11.74
C SER A 451 -43.07 -4.68 11.17
N TRP A 452 -42.34 -3.87 11.95
CA TRP A 452 -41.05 -3.33 11.51
C TRP A 452 -40.00 -4.42 11.33
N VAL A 453 -40.03 -5.49 12.12
CA VAL A 453 -39.12 -6.62 11.92
C VAL A 453 -39.32 -7.23 10.54
N LEU A 454 -40.57 -7.39 10.10
CA LEU A 454 -40.87 -7.89 8.76
C LEU A 454 -40.43 -6.92 7.66
N VAL A 455 -40.60 -5.61 7.85
CA VAL A 455 -40.18 -4.61 6.84
C VAL A 455 -38.67 -4.62 6.65
N TYR A 456 -37.91 -4.50 7.73
CA TYR A 456 -36.45 -4.42 7.69
C TYR A 456 -35.81 -5.73 7.22
N GLN A 457 -36.22 -6.86 7.82
CA GLN A 457 -35.70 -8.16 7.43
C GLN A 457 -36.21 -8.60 6.07
N GLY A 458 -37.44 -8.25 5.73
CA GLY A 458 -38.05 -8.50 4.42
C GLY A 458 -37.23 -7.83 3.33
N PHE A 459 -36.88 -6.55 3.51
CA PHE A 459 -36.04 -5.83 2.57
C PHE A 459 -34.69 -6.54 2.40
N GLY A 460 -34.01 -6.89 3.50
CA GLY A 460 -32.76 -7.64 3.47
C GLY A 460 -32.84 -9.03 2.81
N ARG A 461 -34.04 -9.61 2.68
CA ARG A 461 -34.27 -10.88 1.96
C ARG A 461 -34.56 -10.68 0.47
N THR A 462 -35.20 -9.59 0.09
CA THR A 462 -35.75 -9.37 -1.26
C THR A 462 -34.90 -8.44 -2.12
N CYS A 463 -33.98 -7.70 -1.49
CA CYS A 463 -33.03 -6.79 -2.16
C CYS A 463 -32.17 -7.54 -3.18
N ARG A 464 -32.03 -6.96 -4.38
CA ARG A 464 -31.41 -7.63 -5.52
C ARG A 464 -30.56 -6.75 -6.43
N SER A 465 -30.49 -5.43 -6.20
CA SER A 465 -29.74 -4.52 -7.05
C SER A 465 -28.85 -3.58 -6.24
N PRO A 466 -27.69 -3.15 -6.78
CA PRO A 466 -26.82 -2.18 -6.13
C PRO A 466 -27.53 -0.87 -5.75
N ALA A 467 -28.48 -0.41 -6.58
CA ALA A 467 -29.27 0.78 -6.30
C ALA A 467 -30.14 0.63 -5.04
N GLN A 468 -30.80 -0.53 -4.88
CA GLN A 468 -31.59 -0.84 -3.68
C GLN A 468 -30.70 -0.97 -2.44
N GLU A 469 -29.53 -1.58 -2.57
CA GLU A 469 -28.54 -1.72 -1.49
C GLU A 469 -28.05 -0.35 -1.00
N GLN A 470 -27.72 0.54 -1.94
CA GLN A 470 -27.27 1.89 -1.63
C GLN A 470 -28.37 2.74 -0.96
N ALA A 471 -29.60 2.69 -1.49
CA ALA A 471 -30.74 3.39 -0.89
C ALA A 471 -31.00 2.93 0.56
N MET A 472 -30.85 1.62 0.81
CA MET A 472 -31.00 1.06 2.15
C MET A 472 -29.89 1.51 3.10
N PHE A 473 -28.62 1.51 2.67
CA PHE A 473 -27.53 2.03 3.52
C PHE A 473 -27.73 3.50 3.84
N GLN A 474 -28.09 4.32 2.86
CA GLN A 474 -28.42 5.73 3.09
C GLN A 474 -29.52 5.88 4.15
N ARG A 475 -30.57 5.06 4.08
CA ARG A 475 -31.67 5.08 5.05
C ARG A 475 -31.25 4.59 6.44
N LEU A 476 -30.53 3.48 6.55
CA LEU A 476 -29.97 2.99 7.82
C LEU A 476 -29.17 4.07 8.53
N PHE A 477 -28.33 4.77 7.77
CA PHE A 477 -27.41 5.77 8.29
C PHE A 477 -28.04 7.13 8.60
N GLN A 478 -29.32 7.35 8.29
CA GLN A 478 -30.05 8.51 8.82
C GLN A 478 -30.35 8.36 10.31
N ARG A 479 -30.41 7.13 10.84
CA ARG A 479 -30.61 6.87 12.26
C ARG A 479 -29.26 6.72 13.00
N PRO A 480 -29.07 7.39 14.16
CA PRO A 480 -27.87 7.21 14.97
C PRO A 480 -27.67 5.75 15.41
N ILE A 481 -26.43 5.26 15.34
CA ILE A 481 -26.05 3.86 15.65
C ILE A 481 -26.51 3.37 17.04
N PRO A 482 -26.43 4.15 18.13
CA PRO A 482 -26.92 3.70 19.44
C PRO A 482 -28.42 3.45 19.50
N GLN A 483 -29.20 4.05 18.59
CA GLN A 483 -30.66 3.91 18.56
C GLN A 483 -31.15 2.74 17.71
N TRP A 484 -30.24 2.01 17.06
CA TRP A 484 -30.59 0.85 16.26
C TRP A 484 -31.15 -0.29 17.12
N VAL A 485 -32.13 -0.99 16.57
CA VAL A 485 -32.74 -2.18 17.18
C VAL A 485 -32.16 -3.42 16.52
N TYR A 486 -31.61 -4.35 17.31
CA TYR A 486 -30.88 -5.52 16.80
C TYR A 486 -31.69 -6.36 15.78
N LYS A 487 -33.00 -6.53 16.00
CA LYS A 487 -33.92 -7.27 15.10
C LYS A 487 -34.33 -6.52 13.84
N GLN A 488 -34.06 -5.22 13.75
CA GLN A 488 -34.46 -4.35 12.64
C GLN A 488 -33.22 -3.91 11.87
N GLU A 489 -32.60 -2.78 12.22
CA GLU A 489 -31.46 -2.20 11.50
C GLU A 489 -30.27 -3.15 11.41
N THR A 490 -29.84 -3.72 12.53
CA THR A 490 -28.66 -4.61 12.59
C THR A 490 -28.90 -5.89 11.79
N ALA A 491 -30.08 -6.51 11.93
CA ALA A 491 -30.47 -7.67 11.14
C ALA A 491 -30.51 -7.37 9.64
N ALA A 492 -31.05 -6.21 9.25
CA ALA A 492 -31.13 -5.80 7.86
C ALA A 492 -29.73 -5.58 7.25
N ALA A 493 -28.84 -4.88 7.98
CA ALA A 493 -27.45 -4.69 7.58
C ALA A 493 -26.70 -6.03 7.47
N ALA A 494 -26.89 -6.93 8.44
CA ALA A 494 -26.29 -8.26 8.44
C ALA A 494 -26.74 -9.09 7.24
N PHE A 495 -28.04 -9.10 6.91
CA PHE A 495 -28.54 -9.81 5.73
C PHE A 495 -27.98 -9.26 4.43
N LEU A 496 -27.90 -7.93 4.31
CA LEU A 496 -27.39 -7.29 3.10
C LEU A 496 -25.91 -7.64 2.87
N LEU A 497 -25.09 -7.47 3.90
CA LEU A 497 -23.65 -7.70 3.85
C LEU A 497 -23.25 -9.17 3.81
N SER A 498 -24.11 -10.09 4.26
CA SER A 498 -23.84 -11.54 4.19
C SER A 498 -24.28 -12.18 2.88
N ARG A 499 -25.30 -11.65 2.20
CA ARG A 499 -25.94 -12.31 1.03
C ARG A 499 -25.68 -11.66 -0.32
N SER A 500 -25.12 -10.45 -0.34
CA SER A 500 -24.79 -9.74 -1.59
C SER A 500 -23.29 -9.62 -1.79
N ASP A 501 -22.80 -9.81 -3.02
CA ASP A 501 -21.41 -9.48 -3.39
C ASP A 501 -21.23 -7.98 -3.68
N THR A 502 -22.30 -7.28 -4.06
CA THR A 502 -22.25 -5.85 -4.41
C THR A 502 -22.43 -4.95 -3.19
N ALA A 503 -23.16 -5.38 -2.16
CA ALA A 503 -23.41 -4.55 -0.98
C ALA A 503 -22.13 -4.18 -0.22
N PRO A 504 -21.17 -5.09 0.03
CA PRO A 504 -19.90 -4.72 0.67
C PRO A 504 -19.09 -3.71 -0.15
N MET A 505 -19.23 -3.72 -1.48
CA MET A 505 -18.53 -2.79 -2.38
C MET A 505 -19.09 -1.36 -2.33
N ALA A 506 -20.38 -1.22 -1.95
CA ALA A 506 -21.05 0.07 -1.83
C ALA A 506 -20.60 0.89 -0.60
N LEU A 507 -19.92 0.26 0.37
CA LEU A 507 -19.47 0.92 1.59
C LEU A 507 -18.15 1.68 1.40
N GLY A 508 -18.06 2.89 1.94
CA GLY A 508 -16.81 3.63 2.14
C GLY A 508 -16.29 3.45 3.57
N ARG A 509 -15.12 4.04 3.84
CA ARG A 509 -14.49 4.01 5.18
C ARG A 509 -15.42 4.57 6.28
N PRO A 510 -16.10 5.72 6.09
CA PRO A 510 -16.99 6.25 7.13
C PRO A 510 -18.17 5.33 7.45
N GLU A 511 -18.74 4.67 6.44
CA GLU A 511 -19.83 3.72 6.65
C GLU A 511 -19.35 2.45 7.38
N ILE A 512 -18.18 1.93 7.03
CA ILE A 512 -17.55 0.80 7.72
C ILE A 512 -17.32 1.14 9.19
N GLU A 513 -16.74 2.30 9.50
CA GLU A 513 -16.51 2.77 10.88
C GLU A 513 -17.81 2.81 11.70
N ARG A 514 -18.90 3.30 11.10
CA ARG A 514 -20.21 3.33 11.76
C ARG A 514 -20.78 1.95 12.03
N LEU A 515 -20.66 1.01 11.10
CA LEU A 515 -21.12 -0.36 11.28
C LEU A 515 -20.25 -1.14 12.28
N VAL A 516 -18.94 -0.93 12.26
CA VAL A 516 -18.02 -1.46 13.29
C VAL A 516 -18.41 -0.92 14.67
N ALA A 517 -18.68 0.38 14.78
CA ALA A 517 -19.16 0.97 16.04
C ALA A 517 -20.47 0.31 16.52
N ARG A 518 -21.37 -0.07 15.60
CA ARG A 518 -22.58 -0.82 15.96
C ARG A 518 -22.26 -2.20 16.51
N VAL A 519 -21.37 -2.94 15.85
CA VAL A 519 -20.94 -4.27 16.30
C VAL A 519 -20.32 -4.17 17.69
N LEU A 520 -19.36 -3.25 17.89
CA LEU A 520 -18.70 -3.05 19.18
C LEU A 520 -19.70 -2.73 20.30
N HIS A 521 -20.66 -1.85 20.03
CA HIS A 521 -21.72 -1.51 20.98
C HIS A 521 -22.57 -2.73 21.36
N GLU A 522 -23.04 -3.53 20.39
CA GLU A 522 -23.83 -4.72 20.69
C GLU A 522 -23.01 -5.82 21.40
N PHE A 523 -21.72 -5.97 21.10
CA PHE A 523 -20.83 -6.88 21.83
C PHE A 523 -20.70 -6.45 23.29
N GLN A 524 -20.38 -5.18 23.53
CA GLN A 524 -20.25 -4.64 24.88
C GLN A 524 -21.55 -4.77 25.69
N ASP A 525 -22.70 -4.50 25.07
CA ASP A 525 -24.02 -4.62 25.70
C ASP A 525 -24.40 -6.06 26.06
N GLN A 526 -23.76 -7.07 25.45
CA GLN A 526 -24.05 -8.48 25.71
C GLN A 526 -23.06 -9.15 26.68
N VAL A 527 -21.85 -8.62 26.87
CA VAL A 527 -20.92 -9.08 27.90
C VAL A 527 -21.57 -8.98 29.28
N GLY A 528 -21.45 -10.03 30.10
CA GLY A 528 -22.08 -10.07 31.42
C GLY A 528 -23.56 -10.51 31.40
N THR A 529 -24.16 -10.71 30.21
CA THR A 529 -25.58 -11.08 30.06
C THR A 529 -25.78 -12.58 29.74
N ASN A 530 -26.97 -12.95 29.26
CA ASN A 530 -27.31 -14.28 28.76
C ASN A 530 -27.28 -14.37 27.22
N TYR A 531 -26.82 -13.33 26.52
CA TYR A 531 -26.63 -13.31 25.06
C TYR A 531 -27.90 -13.57 24.23
N THR A 532 -29.07 -13.22 24.77
CA THR A 532 -30.37 -13.45 24.10
C THR A 532 -30.62 -12.52 22.91
N LYS A 533 -29.84 -11.44 22.77
CA LYS A 533 -29.93 -10.49 21.65
C LYS A 533 -28.70 -10.52 20.74
N PHE A 534 -27.82 -11.50 20.92
CA PHE A 534 -26.49 -11.53 20.32
C PHE A 534 -26.43 -12.17 18.92
N ASN A 535 -27.56 -12.53 18.32
CA ASN A 535 -27.56 -13.31 17.08
C ASN A 535 -27.17 -12.49 15.83
N TYR A 536 -27.46 -11.18 15.80
CA TYR A 536 -27.21 -10.34 14.62
C TYR A 536 -25.86 -9.60 14.64
N ALA A 537 -25.27 -9.32 15.82
CA ALA A 537 -23.99 -8.62 15.87
C ALA A 537 -22.80 -9.44 15.33
N PRO A 538 -22.55 -10.69 15.75
CA PRO A 538 -21.60 -11.59 15.11
C PRO A 538 -21.84 -11.77 13.62
N PHE A 539 -23.10 -11.84 13.23
CA PHE A 539 -23.48 -12.05 11.84
C PHE A 539 -23.24 -10.79 10.98
N LEU A 540 -23.47 -9.60 11.52
CA LEU A 540 -23.08 -8.33 10.91
C LEU A 540 -21.56 -8.22 10.78
N MET A 541 -20.83 -8.61 11.82
CA MET A 541 -19.36 -8.62 11.81
C MET A 541 -18.81 -9.52 10.70
N ALA A 542 -19.31 -10.75 10.58
CA ALA A 542 -18.95 -11.65 9.48
C ALA A 542 -19.29 -11.06 8.10
N GLY A 543 -20.43 -10.37 7.98
CA GLY A 543 -20.79 -9.64 6.77
C GLY A 543 -19.82 -8.49 6.46
N LEU A 544 -19.37 -7.74 7.46
CA LEU A 544 -18.41 -6.64 7.30
C LEU A 544 -17.04 -7.10 6.81
N LEU A 545 -16.59 -8.28 7.24
CA LEU A 545 -15.34 -8.88 6.74
C LEU A 545 -15.36 -9.07 5.21
N ARG A 546 -16.55 -9.15 4.59
CA ARG A 546 -16.70 -9.19 3.12
C ARG A 546 -16.42 -7.86 2.43
N CYS A 547 -16.20 -6.75 3.15
CA CYS A 547 -15.64 -5.53 2.57
C CYS A 547 -14.24 -5.74 1.96
N ARG A 548 -13.59 -6.86 2.27
CA ARG A 548 -12.39 -7.35 1.59
C ARG A 548 -12.55 -7.56 0.08
N LEU A 549 -13.78 -7.70 -0.42
CA LEU A 549 -14.11 -7.69 -1.85
C LEU A 549 -13.74 -6.37 -2.54
N LYS A 550 -13.72 -5.25 -1.78
CA LYS A 550 -13.35 -3.91 -2.27
C LYS A 550 -11.93 -3.53 -1.86
N THR A 551 -11.56 -3.79 -0.60
CA THR A 551 -10.27 -3.42 -0.03
C THR A 551 -9.62 -4.67 0.58
N ARG A 552 -8.63 -5.24 -0.12
CA ARG A 552 -8.09 -6.59 0.11
C ARG A 552 -7.85 -6.93 1.59
N ASN A 553 -7.26 -6.03 2.35
CA ASN A 553 -6.95 -6.24 3.77
C ASN A 553 -7.81 -5.42 4.74
N ALA A 554 -9.05 -5.06 4.34
CA ALA A 554 -10.00 -4.41 5.24
C ALA A 554 -10.27 -5.27 6.48
N LEU A 555 -10.30 -4.64 7.65
CA LEU A 555 -10.58 -5.29 8.93
C LEU A 555 -9.63 -6.47 9.22
N VAL A 556 -8.32 -6.30 8.96
CA VAL A 556 -7.27 -7.27 9.34
C VAL A 556 -6.48 -6.75 10.54
N ILE A 557 -6.36 -7.56 11.59
CA ILE A 557 -5.58 -7.22 12.80
C ILE A 557 -4.13 -6.96 12.41
N GLY A 558 -3.56 -5.88 12.95
CA GLY A 558 -2.21 -5.43 12.63
C GLY A 558 -2.09 -4.57 11.37
N GLN A 559 -3.17 -4.44 10.60
CA GLN A 559 -3.23 -3.61 9.38
C GLN A 559 -4.33 -2.54 9.46
N ASP A 560 -5.45 -2.82 10.14
CA ASP A 560 -6.57 -1.91 10.31
C ASP A 560 -6.91 -1.72 11.81
N PRO A 561 -6.85 -0.49 12.36
CA PRO A 561 -7.20 -0.21 13.75
C PRO A 561 -8.62 -0.59 14.15
N LEU A 562 -9.57 -0.67 13.20
CA LEU A 562 -10.92 -1.15 13.48
C LEU A 562 -10.94 -2.66 13.74
N ALA A 563 -10.06 -3.42 13.08
CA ALA A 563 -9.94 -4.85 13.28
C ALA A 563 -9.42 -5.16 14.69
N GLU A 564 -8.52 -4.34 15.23
CA GLU A 564 -8.01 -4.47 16.59
C GLU A 564 -9.14 -4.35 17.61
N LYS A 565 -9.96 -3.29 17.50
CA LYS A 565 -11.11 -3.09 18.38
C LYS A 565 -12.12 -4.25 18.30
N LEU A 566 -12.37 -4.76 17.08
CA LEU A 566 -13.24 -5.92 16.89
C LEU A 566 -12.62 -7.18 17.51
N GLY A 567 -11.31 -7.38 17.36
CA GLY A 567 -10.57 -8.49 17.96
C GLY A 567 -10.67 -8.48 19.48
N GLU A 568 -10.41 -7.33 20.11
CA GLU A 568 -10.56 -7.13 21.55
C GLU A 568 -11.98 -7.42 22.04
N ALA A 569 -13.01 -6.98 21.29
CA ALA A 569 -14.41 -7.25 21.63
C ALA A 569 -14.76 -8.75 21.53
N VAL A 570 -14.24 -9.45 20.53
CA VAL A 570 -14.39 -10.90 20.37
C VAL A 570 -13.69 -11.65 21.50
N GLU A 571 -12.44 -11.29 21.82
CA GLU A 571 -11.67 -11.90 22.91
C GLU A 571 -12.35 -11.70 24.26
N SER A 572 -12.81 -10.48 24.56
CA SER A 572 -13.61 -10.17 25.76
C SER A 572 -14.88 -11.03 25.86
N THR A 573 -15.55 -11.28 24.74
CA THR A 573 -16.73 -12.16 24.68
C THR A 573 -16.37 -13.63 24.94
N ILE A 574 -15.24 -14.12 24.39
CA ILE A 574 -14.72 -15.47 24.64
C ILE A 574 -14.38 -15.65 26.13
N ASP A 575 -13.77 -14.64 26.73
CA ASP A 575 -13.43 -14.63 28.16
C ASP A 575 -14.67 -14.65 29.05
N ASP A 576 -15.72 -13.88 28.70
CA ASP A 576 -17.00 -13.90 29.42
C ASP A 576 -17.67 -15.28 29.34
N PHE A 577 -17.56 -16.00 28.22
CA PHE A 577 -18.00 -17.40 28.14
C PHE A 577 -17.25 -18.35 29.08
N GLY A 578 -16.05 -17.97 29.54
CA GLY A 578 -15.27 -18.69 30.55
C GLY A 578 -15.62 -18.35 32.01
N ARG A 579 -16.52 -17.40 32.25
CA ARG A 579 -16.80 -16.90 33.61
C ARG A 579 -17.38 -17.98 34.53
N LYS A 580 -17.05 -17.89 35.83
CA LYS A 580 -17.56 -18.82 36.86
C LYS A 580 -18.85 -18.35 37.56
N ARG A 581 -19.20 -17.06 37.48
CA ARG A 581 -20.37 -16.47 38.16
C ARG A 581 -21.55 -16.27 37.20
N ASN A 582 -22.77 -16.23 37.73
CA ASN A 582 -24.01 -15.93 36.97
C ASN A 582 -24.24 -16.83 35.74
N ARG A 583 -23.90 -18.12 35.87
CA ARG A 583 -24.15 -19.14 34.84
C ARG A 583 -25.55 -19.71 35.02
N ASN A 584 -26.31 -19.80 33.93
CA ASN A 584 -27.62 -20.45 33.89
C ASN A 584 -27.75 -21.24 32.57
N ALA A 585 -28.79 -22.07 32.45
CA ALA A 585 -28.98 -22.94 31.29
C ALA A 585 -29.17 -22.17 29.95
N ILE A 586 -29.55 -20.88 29.98
CA ILE A 586 -29.65 -20.06 28.77
C ILE A 586 -28.25 -19.61 28.35
N PHE A 587 -27.46 -19.11 29.29
CA PHE A 587 -26.07 -18.74 29.08
C PHE A 587 -25.22 -19.92 28.61
N GLU A 588 -25.33 -21.10 29.23
CA GLU A 588 -24.56 -22.30 28.80
C GLU A 588 -24.82 -22.65 27.34
N ARG A 589 -26.10 -22.61 26.92
CA ARG A 589 -26.48 -22.87 25.53
C ARG A 589 -25.91 -21.80 24.60
N ALA A 590 -25.97 -20.53 24.98
CA ALA A 590 -25.39 -19.44 24.20
C ALA A 590 -23.86 -19.55 24.10
N ALA A 591 -23.17 -19.87 25.19
CA ALA A 591 -21.72 -20.06 25.22
C ALA A 591 -21.30 -21.26 24.35
N HIS A 592 -22.00 -22.39 24.47
CA HIS A 592 -21.72 -23.57 23.64
C HIS A 592 -21.91 -23.29 22.14
N ARG A 593 -22.95 -22.52 21.81
CA ARG A 593 -23.28 -22.08 20.45
C ARG A 593 -22.27 -21.08 19.87
N TYR A 594 -21.99 -19.99 20.58
CA TYR A 594 -21.24 -18.86 20.02
C TYR A 594 -19.74 -18.94 20.23
N LYS A 595 -19.24 -19.61 21.26
CA LYS A 595 -17.80 -19.65 21.54
C LYS A 595 -16.97 -20.20 20.37
N PRO A 596 -17.35 -21.30 19.70
CA PRO A 596 -16.63 -21.77 18.50
C PRO A 596 -16.66 -20.73 17.37
N LEU A 597 -17.79 -20.05 17.17
CA LEU A 597 -17.96 -19.04 16.13
C LEU A 597 -17.15 -17.77 16.40
N MET A 598 -16.96 -17.40 17.67
CA MET A 598 -16.11 -16.28 18.08
C MET A 598 -14.64 -16.56 17.74
N HIS A 599 -14.15 -17.78 17.97
CA HIS A 599 -12.80 -18.16 17.55
C HIS A 599 -12.63 -18.08 16.03
N GLN A 600 -13.62 -18.55 15.26
CA GLN A 600 -13.57 -18.46 13.80
C GLN A 600 -13.61 -17.01 13.30
N LEU A 601 -14.41 -16.13 13.92
CA LEU A 601 -14.41 -14.69 13.62
C LEU A 601 -13.05 -14.05 13.93
N LEU A 602 -12.38 -14.47 15.00
CA LEU A 602 -11.05 -13.99 15.36
C LEU A 602 -10.00 -14.45 14.33
N ASP A 603 -10.10 -15.67 13.83
CA ASP A 603 -9.21 -16.17 12.77
C ASP A 603 -9.44 -15.42 11.45
N GLU A 604 -10.70 -15.11 11.11
CA GLU A 604 -11.00 -14.23 9.97
C GLU A 604 -10.45 -12.83 10.15
N LEU A 605 -10.56 -12.23 11.34
CA LEU A 605 -9.94 -10.93 11.65
C LEU A 605 -8.41 -10.96 11.54
N ARG A 606 -7.77 -12.11 11.77
CA ARG A 606 -6.33 -12.32 11.54
C ARG A 606 -5.99 -12.57 10.07
N GLY A 607 -6.99 -12.61 9.19
CA GLY A 607 -6.84 -12.89 7.76
C GLY A 607 -6.59 -14.35 7.42
N ARG A 608 -6.85 -15.28 8.36
CA ARG A 608 -6.53 -16.71 8.27
C ARG A 608 -7.76 -17.61 8.48
N GLY A 609 -8.94 -17.12 8.11
CA GLY A 609 -10.18 -17.86 8.26
C GLY A 609 -10.24 -19.10 7.38
N GLY A 610 -10.52 -20.26 7.99
CA GLY A 610 -10.58 -21.54 7.30
C GLY A 610 -11.99 -22.09 7.05
N ASN A 611 -13.03 -21.45 7.60
CA ASN A 611 -14.40 -21.97 7.53
C ASN A 611 -15.20 -21.33 6.37
N PRO A 612 -15.43 -22.03 5.25
CA PRO A 612 -16.22 -21.49 4.14
C PRO A 612 -17.70 -21.28 4.50
N ASP A 613 -18.19 -21.92 5.56
CA ASP A 613 -19.59 -21.91 5.97
C ASP A 613 -19.85 -21.02 7.21
N LEU A 614 -18.89 -20.19 7.64
CA LEU A 614 -19.00 -19.32 8.82
C LEU A 614 -20.29 -18.49 8.86
N LEU A 615 -20.67 -17.88 7.73
CA LEU A 615 -21.89 -17.09 7.65
C LEU A 615 -23.17 -17.94 7.73
N LEU A 616 -23.12 -19.21 7.29
CA LEU A 616 -24.21 -20.16 7.42
C LEU A 616 -24.32 -20.64 8.88
N ASP A 617 -23.20 -20.97 9.51
CA ASP A 617 -23.14 -21.39 10.91
C ASP A 617 -23.66 -20.28 11.85
N LEU A 618 -23.28 -19.02 11.58
CA LEU A 618 -23.79 -17.86 12.32
C LEU A 618 -25.30 -17.67 12.12
N TYR A 619 -25.81 -17.90 10.91
CA TYR A 619 -27.23 -17.84 10.62
C TYR A 619 -28.03 -18.96 11.30
N GLU A 620 -27.45 -20.15 11.37
CA GLU A 620 -28.04 -21.36 11.94
C GLU A 620 -27.96 -21.46 13.44
N SER A 621 -27.00 -20.74 14.02
CA SER A 621 -26.75 -20.76 15.43
C SER A 621 -28.06 -20.61 16.20
#